data_AF-A0A2G3JYL7-F1
#
_entry.id   AF-A0A2G3JYL7-F1
#
_cell.length_a   1.000
_cell.length_b   1.000
_cell.length_c   1.000
_cell.angle_alpha   90.00
_cell.angle_beta   90.00
_cell.angle_gamma   90.00
#
_symmetry.space_group_name_H-M   'P 1'
#
loop_
_entity.id
_entity.type
_entity.pdbx_description
1 polymer ?
#
loop_
_entity_poly.entity_id
_entity_poly.type
_entity_poly.pdbx_seq_one_letter_code
_entity_poly.pdbx_strand_id
1 'polypeptide(L)'
;MKTQTTNPKNGLAAPGLPATLQATLPALDVTPIAQAVKSTRKRKVKPVVPSMPDRRLYWTADGIGRMAWLPFVHMPKRSRRGASMWKVTPTEDYEVAYPIGTEYAAHFVQFLRDNPARAGGGLLRQIMADADLNDESGARGYLDGFIHYLELLLYHQAHTMDVYGYADQLNASFKRLYHGEDTLNEESTT
;
A
#
# COMPACT_ATOMS: atom_id res chain seq x y z
N MET A 1 7.32 15.06 -67.67
CA MET A 1 7.58 14.05 -66.61
C MET A 1 7.07 14.57 -65.29
N LYS A 2 6.38 13.70 -64.52
CA LYS A 2 5.85 13.82 -63.14
C LYS A 2 4.52 14.61 -63.02
N THR A 3 3.36 13.97 -63.15
CA THR A 3 2.56 13.14 -62.21
C THR A 3 1.93 13.88 -61.02
N GLN A 4 0.62 13.70 -60.92
CA GLN A 4 -0.27 13.88 -59.76
C GLN A 4 0.33 13.36 -58.44
N THR A 5 -0.19 13.83 -57.30
CA THR A 5 -0.94 12.98 -56.34
C THR A 5 -1.42 13.78 -55.12
N THR A 6 -2.71 13.62 -54.84
CA THR A 6 -3.49 13.98 -53.65
C THR A 6 -2.96 13.36 -52.36
N ASN A 7 -3.02 14.05 -51.21
CA ASN A 7 -3.84 13.59 -50.06
C ASN A 7 -3.84 14.57 -48.87
N PRO A 8 -4.95 14.63 -48.12
CA PRO A 8 -5.09 15.37 -46.87
C PRO A 8 -4.62 14.52 -45.68
N LYS A 9 -4.04 15.14 -44.66
CA LYS A 9 -3.88 14.50 -43.34
C LYS A 9 -4.20 15.48 -42.22
N ASN A 10 -5.41 15.28 -41.69
CA ASN A 10 -5.81 15.41 -40.29
C ASN A 10 -4.66 15.66 -39.30
N GLY A 11 -4.51 16.90 -38.87
CA GLY A 11 -3.87 17.24 -37.60
C GLY A 11 -4.94 17.19 -36.51
N LEU A 12 -5.08 16.04 -35.87
CA LEU A 12 -5.92 15.85 -34.69
C LEU A 12 -5.34 16.73 -33.58
N ALA A 13 -6.00 17.87 -33.30
CA ALA A 13 -5.66 18.72 -32.16
C ALA A 13 -5.92 17.91 -30.87
N ALA A 14 -4.85 17.61 -30.13
CA ALA A 14 -4.97 17.05 -28.80
C ALA A 14 -5.68 18.07 -27.90
N PRO A 15 -6.79 17.71 -27.22
CA PRO A 15 -7.39 18.60 -26.24
C PRO A 15 -6.44 18.71 -25.04
N GLY A 16 -6.15 19.96 -24.67
CA GLY A 16 -5.33 20.29 -23.52
C GLY A 16 -5.85 19.61 -22.25
N LEU A 17 -4.93 18.99 -21.52
CA LEU A 17 -5.18 18.55 -20.15
C LEU A 17 -5.59 19.77 -19.32
N PRO A 18 -6.78 19.79 -18.68
CA PRO A 18 -7.04 20.81 -17.69
C PRO A 18 -6.12 20.57 -16.50
N ALA A 19 -5.30 21.58 -16.22
CA ALA A 19 -4.76 21.80 -14.89
C ALA A 19 -5.93 21.92 -13.90
N THR A 20 -5.67 21.53 -12.66
CA THR A 20 -6.52 21.69 -11.46
C THR A 20 -7.39 20.50 -11.07
N LEU A 21 -6.78 19.53 -10.39
CA LEU A 21 -7.44 18.80 -9.29
C LEU A 21 -6.47 18.79 -8.10
N GLN A 22 -6.35 19.95 -7.45
CA GLN A 22 -5.84 20.03 -6.09
C GLN A 22 -6.95 19.45 -5.20
N ALA A 23 -6.92 18.15 -4.95
CA ALA A 23 -7.80 17.53 -3.97
C ALA A 23 -7.38 18.03 -2.58
N THR A 24 -8.04 19.06 -2.07
CA THR A 24 -7.94 19.44 -0.66
C THR A 24 -8.62 18.33 0.14
N LEU A 25 -7.80 17.46 0.75
CA LEU A 25 -8.27 16.46 1.71
C LEU A 25 -9.02 17.19 2.84
N PRO A 26 -10.26 16.82 3.17
CA PRO A 26 -10.95 17.37 4.32
C PRO A 26 -10.17 17.01 5.60
N ALA A 27 -10.04 17.98 6.51
CA ALA A 27 -9.45 17.74 7.81
C ALA A 27 -10.27 16.67 8.55
N LEU A 28 -9.63 15.56 8.90
CA LEU A 28 -10.27 14.47 9.63
C LEU A 28 -10.50 14.90 11.08
N ASP A 29 -11.73 14.72 11.56
CA ASP A 29 -12.09 14.87 12.97
C ASP A 29 -11.50 13.69 13.76
N VAL A 30 -10.47 13.96 14.55
CA VAL A 30 -9.67 12.99 15.34
C VAL A 30 -10.27 12.67 16.72
N THR A 31 -11.49 13.12 17.00
CA THR A 31 -12.12 13.04 18.33
C THR A 31 -12.32 11.61 18.91
N PRO A 32 -12.36 10.49 18.15
CA PRO A 32 -12.47 9.15 18.75
C PRO A 32 -11.21 8.64 19.48
N ILE A 33 -10.03 9.22 19.27
CA ILE A 33 -8.73 8.67 19.73
C ILE A 33 -8.53 8.81 21.25
N ALA A 34 -9.24 9.73 21.90
CA ALA A 34 -8.99 10.12 23.30
C ALA A 34 -9.43 9.09 24.37
N GLN A 35 -10.12 8.01 24.01
CA GLN A 35 -10.78 7.13 25.00
C GLN A 35 -10.00 5.85 25.38
N ALA A 36 -8.87 5.56 24.74
CA ALA A 36 -8.12 4.31 24.96
C ALA A 36 -6.78 4.52 25.70
N VAL A 37 -6.75 5.27 26.81
CA VAL A 37 -5.51 5.41 27.61
C VAL A 37 -5.79 5.24 29.10
N LYS A 38 -5.82 3.99 29.57
CA LYS A 38 -5.57 3.68 30.99
C LYS A 38 -4.68 2.46 31.13
N SER A 39 -3.50 2.72 31.70
CA SER A 39 -2.65 1.82 32.48
C SER A 39 -1.82 0.78 31.73
N THR A 40 -0.50 0.97 31.73
CA THR A 40 0.48 -0.12 31.94
C THR A 40 1.79 0.38 32.56
N ARG A 41 2.43 -0.52 33.33
CA ARG A 41 3.53 -0.26 34.30
C ARG A 41 4.90 -0.10 33.63
N LYS A 42 5.70 0.82 34.18
CA LYS A 42 7.07 1.17 33.76
C LYS A 42 8.06 -0.01 33.90
N ARG A 43 8.60 -0.51 32.77
CA ARG A 43 9.89 -1.24 32.74
C ARG A 43 10.98 -0.32 32.21
N LYS A 44 12.10 -0.21 32.93
CA LYS A 44 13.29 0.58 32.55
C LYS A 44 14.09 -0.14 31.46
N VAL A 45 13.71 0.05 30.20
CA VAL A 45 14.61 -0.10 29.05
C VAL A 45 15.09 1.30 28.68
N LYS A 46 16.38 1.51 28.35
CA LYS A 46 16.85 2.81 27.84
C LYS A 46 16.05 3.11 26.56
N PRO A 47 15.16 4.11 26.53
CA PRO A 47 14.28 4.31 25.40
C PRO A 47 15.12 4.89 24.25
N VAL A 48 15.31 4.11 23.19
CA VAL A 48 15.62 4.70 21.88
C VAL A 48 14.34 5.40 21.47
N VAL A 49 14.36 6.73 21.49
CA VAL A 49 13.19 7.53 21.09
C VAL A 49 12.92 7.22 19.61
N PRO A 50 11.74 6.69 19.29
CA PRO A 50 11.36 6.48 17.90
C PRO A 50 11.39 7.80 17.13
N SER A 51 12.07 7.83 15.99
CA SER A 51 12.13 9.01 15.11
C SER A 51 11.29 8.78 13.87
N MET A 52 10.69 9.86 13.36
CA MET A 52 9.98 9.84 12.09
C MET A 52 10.94 9.44 10.95
N PRO A 53 10.59 8.51 10.07
CA PRO A 53 11.41 8.18 8.92
C PRO A 53 11.40 9.30 7.87
N ASP A 54 12.52 9.49 7.18
CA ASP A 54 12.58 10.40 6.03
C ASP A 54 11.76 9.85 4.86
N ARG A 55 10.85 10.68 4.34
CA ARG A 55 10.07 10.44 3.12
C ARG A 55 10.99 10.22 1.93
N ARG A 56 10.67 9.23 1.09
CA ARG A 56 11.48 8.86 -0.06
C ARG A 56 10.62 8.33 -1.20
N LEU A 57 11.16 8.44 -2.42
CA LEU A 57 10.65 7.70 -3.57
C LEU A 57 11.22 6.29 -3.57
N TYR A 58 10.42 5.33 -4.02
CA TYR A 58 10.78 3.92 -4.10
C TYR A 58 11.03 3.44 -5.54
N TRP A 59 11.05 4.39 -6.48
CA TRP A 59 11.47 4.16 -7.84
C TRP A 59 12.97 3.87 -7.91
N THR A 60 13.34 2.77 -8.55
CA THR A 60 14.73 2.42 -8.82
C THR A 60 14.95 2.29 -10.31
N ALA A 61 16.15 2.65 -10.78
CA ALA A 61 16.51 2.57 -12.20
C ALA A 61 16.47 1.13 -12.77
N ASP A 62 16.53 0.12 -11.89
CA ASP A 62 16.40 -1.30 -12.24
C ASP A 62 14.93 -1.79 -12.24
N GLY A 63 13.96 -0.94 -11.91
CA GLY A 63 12.54 -1.28 -11.85
C GLY A 63 12.17 -2.26 -10.72
N ILE A 64 13.10 -2.54 -9.80
CA ILE A 64 12.90 -3.44 -8.67
C ILE A 64 13.00 -2.64 -7.38
N GLY A 65 11.87 -2.08 -6.94
CA GLY A 65 11.76 -1.46 -5.62
C GLY A 65 12.22 -2.43 -4.53
N ARG A 66 13.17 -1.97 -3.71
CA ARG A 66 13.73 -2.78 -2.63
C ARG A 66 12.85 -2.64 -1.40
N MET A 67 12.09 -3.69 -1.08
CA MET A 67 11.28 -3.74 0.15
C MET A 67 12.10 -3.43 1.42
N ALA A 68 13.40 -3.74 1.41
CA ALA A 68 14.34 -3.41 2.48
C ALA A 68 14.51 -1.89 2.75
N TRP A 69 13.94 -1.02 1.91
CA TRP A 69 13.93 0.43 2.10
C TRP A 69 12.68 0.94 2.83
N LEU A 70 11.69 0.07 3.08
CA LEU A 70 10.59 0.40 3.95
C LEU A 70 11.13 0.50 5.40
N PRO A 71 10.77 1.55 6.15
CA PRO A 71 11.40 1.86 7.44
C PRO A 71 11.13 0.82 8.54
N PHE A 72 10.11 -0.02 8.34
CA PHE A 72 9.71 -1.10 9.23
C PHE A 72 10.10 -2.50 8.73
N VAL A 73 10.85 -2.60 7.62
CA VAL A 73 11.32 -3.88 7.07
C VAL A 73 12.77 -4.14 7.48
N HIS A 74 13.00 -5.31 8.05
CA HIS A 74 14.32 -5.79 8.41
C HIS A 74 14.75 -6.95 7.50
N MET A 75 15.81 -6.71 6.73
CA MET A 75 16.40 -7.70 5.83
C MET A 75 17.88 -7.92 6.17
N PRO A 76 18.27 -9.07 6.74
CA PRO A 76 19.66 -9.37 7.00
C PRO A 76 20.43 -9.54 5.68
N LYS A 77 21.63 -8.96 5.58
CA LYS A 77 22.45 -9.00 4.34
C LYS A 77 22.87 -10.41 3.90
N ARG A 78 22.97 -11.37 4.84
CA ARG A 78 23.59 -12.68 4.61
C ARG A 78 22.63 -13.88 4.69
N SER A 79 21.40 -13.68 5.15
CA SER A 79 20.42 -14.77 5.30
C SER A 79 19.01 -14.22 5.35
N ARG A 80 18.05 -15.01 4.86
CA ARG A 80 16.62 -14.76 5.11
C ARG A 80 16.20 -15.12 6.53
N ARG A 81 17.02 -15.88 7.27
CA ARG A 81 16.76 -16.21 8.67
C ARG A 81 16.83 -14.93 9.50
N GLY A 82 15.72 -14.57 10.15
CA GLY A 82 15.58 -13.33 10.90
C GLY A 82 15.15 -12.11 10.07
N ALA A 83 14.76 -12.31 8.80
CA ALA A 83 14.02 -11.28 8.08
C ALA A 83 12.64 -11.08 8.71
N SER A 84 12.18 -9.84 8.72
CA SER A 84 10.86 -9.46 9.20
C SER A 84 10.36 -8.27 8.38
N MET A 85 9.13 -8.36 7.90
CA MET A 85 8.42 -7.28 7.23
C MET A 85 7.82 -6.29 8.21
N TRP A 86 7.91 -6.55 9.52
CA TRP A 86 7.43 -5.68 10.57
C TRP A 86 8.37 -5.71 11.77
N LYS A 87 9.36 -4.81 11.76
CA LYS A 87 10.30 -4.61 12.85
C LYS A 87 10.28 -3.15 13.27
N VAL A 88 9.69 -2.89 14.43
CA VAL A 88 9.53 -1.55 15.01
C VAL A 88 10.39 -1.38 16.26
N THR A 89 10.71 -0.14 16.60
CA THR A 89 11.44 0.19 17.82
C THR A 89 10.53 0.00 19.02
N PRO A 90 10.87 -0.85 20.02
CA PRO A 90 10.06 -1.00 21.22
C PRO A 90 9.85 0.33 21.94
N THR A 91 8.62 0.61 22.35
CA THR A 91 8.26 1.84 23.05
C THR A 91 7.06 1.58 23.97
N GLU A 92 6.99 2.32 25.07
CA GLU A 92 5.82 2.34 25.96
C GLU A 92 4.90 3.54 25.66
N ASP A 93 5.30 4.39 24.71
CA ASP A 93 4.58 5.60 24.33
C ASP A 93 3.76 5.37 23.05
N TYR A 94 2.46 5.18 23.25
CA TYR A 94 1.49 4.99 22.17
C TYR A 94 1.33 6.25 21.31
N GLU A 95 1.31 7.43 21.93
CA GLU A 95 1.09 8.70 21.25
C GLU A 95 2.24 9.05 20.31
N VAL A 96 3.46 8.60 20.62
CA VAL A 96 4.62 8.67 19.73
C VAL A 96 4.57 7.59 18.65
N ALA A 97 4.18 6.36 18.99
CA ALA A 97 4.15 5.24 18.05
C ALA A 97 3.10 5.41 16.94
N TYR A 98 1.92 5.93 17.28
CA TYR A 98 0.79 6.09 16.36
C TYR A 98 1.11 6.91 15.09
N PRO A 99 1.58 8.16 15.18
CA PRO A 99 1.90 8.96 13.99
C PRO A 99 3.04 8.37 13.16
N ILE A 100 3.99 7.67 13.80
CA ILE A 100 5.05 6.96 13.07
C ILE A 100 4.47 5.76 12.30
N GLY A 101 3.52 5.04 12.90
CA GLY A 101 2.74 3.99 12.22
C GLY A 101 2.00 4.51 10.99
N THR A 102 1.36 5.67 11.10
CA THR A 102 0.73 6.37 9.97
C THR A 102 1.74 6.69 8.87
N GLU A 103 2.92 7.21 9.21
CA GLU A 103 3.97 7.49 8.24
C GLU A 103 4.52 6.20 7.60
N TYR A 104 4.61 5.09 8.35
CA TYR A 104 4.95 3.77 7.80
C TYR A 104 3.94 3.32 6.74
N ALA A 105 2.65 3.54 6.96
CA ALA A 105 1.64 3.23 5.95
C ALA A 105 1.75 4.13 4.72
N ALA A 106 2.07 5.41 4.90
CA ALA A 106 2.36 6.31 3.77
C ALA A 106 3.56 5.81 2.93
N HIS A 107 4.64 5.37 3.58
CA HIS A 107 5.77 4.74 2.91
C HIS A 107 5.39 3.46 2.16
N PHE A 108 4.56 2.60 2.76
CA PHE A 108 4.06 1.39 2.12
C PHE A 108 3.24 1.69 0.86
N VAL A 109 2.33 2.65 0.94
CA VAL A 109 1.47 3.04 -0.18
C VAL A 109 2.28 3.70 -1.29
N GLN A 110 3.23 4.57 -0.95
CA GLN A 110 4.15 5.15 -1.92
C GLN A 110 5.01 4.06 -2.60
N PHE A 111 5.45 3.05 -1.84
CA PHE A 111 6.16 1.90 -2.40
C PHE A 111 5.30 1.14 -3.42
N LEU A 112 4.03 0.86 -3.12
CA LEU A 112 3.12 0.20 -4.05
C LEU A 112 2.85 1.05 -5.30
N ARG A 113 2.70 2.36 -5.14
CA ARG A 113 2.53 3.31 -6.24
C ARG A 113 3.71 3.30 -7.19
N ASP A 114 4.92 3.31 -6.65
CA ASP A 114 6.15 3.30 -7.44
C ASP A 114 6.46 1.90 -8.03
N ASN A 115 5.83 0.84 -7.49
CA ASN A 115 6.09 -0.56 -7.86
C ASN A 115 4.78 -1.34 -8.07
N PRO A 116 3.98 -1.04 -9.11
CA PRO A 116 2.64 -1.62 -9.29
C PRO A 116 2.65 -3.15 -9.45
N ALA A 117 3.72 -3.74 -9.97
CA ALA A 117 3.89 -5.20 -10.04
C ALA A 117 3.96 -5.89 -8.65
N ARG A 118 4.13 -5.12 -7.57
CA ARG A 118 4.09 -5.60 -6.18
C ARG A 118 2.70 -5.54 -5.57
N ALA A 119 1.78 -4.76 -6.14
CA ALA A 119 0.40 -4.71 -5.68
C ALA A 119 -0.25 -6.10 -5.87
N GLY A 120 -0.95 -6.59 -4.85
CA GLY A 120 -1.50 -7.95 -4.83
C GLY A 120 -0.48 -9.06 -4.54
N GLY A 121 0.82 -8.77 -4.45
CA GLY A 121 1.87 -9.76 -4.18
C GLY A 121 1.92 -10.31 -2.74
N GLY A 122 0.97 -9.92 -1.88
CA GLY A 122 0.87 -10.42 -0.51
C GLY A 122 1.81 -9.76 0.51
N LEU A 123 2.46 -8.63 0.17
CA LEU A 123 3.34 -7.92 1.10
C LEU A 123 2.59 -7.44 2.36
N LEU A 124 1.37 -6.88 2.20
CA LEU A 124 0.54 -6.50 3.35
C LEU A 124 0.26 -7.70 4.26
N ARG A 125 -0.05 -8.88 3.68
CA ARG A 125 -0.25 -10.12 4.44
C ARG A 125 1.01 -10.51 5.22
N GLN A 126 2.20 -10.35 4.63
CA GLN A 126 3.46 -10.65 5.32
C GLN A 126 3.73 -9.66 6.46
N ILE A 127 3.45 -8.37 6.25
CA ILE A 127 3.53 -7.35 7.30
C ILE A 127 2.63 -7.74 8.49
N MET A 128 1.36 -8.06 8.21
CA MET A 128 0.39 -8.45 9.24
C MET A 128 0.77 -9.75 9.96
N ALA A 129 1.44 -10.68 9.26
CA ALA A 129 1.90 -11.94 9.86
C ALA A 129 3.10 -11.75 10.80
N ASP A 130 3.95 -10.74 10.53
CA ASP A 130 5.11 -10.42 11.36
C ASP A 130 4.77 -9.44 12.50
N ALA A 131 3.61 -8.78 12.44
CA ALA A 131 3.14 -7.89 13.49
C ALA A 131 2.55 -8.68 14.67
N ASP A 132 2.88 -8.27 15.89
CA ASP A 132 2.25 -8.81 17.09
C ASP A 132 0.91 -8.11 17.34
N LEU A 133 -0.19 -8.78 16.97
CA LEU A 133 -1.55 -8.27 17.14
C LEU A 133 -1.99 -8.22 18.61
N ASN A 134 -1.26 -8.88 19.50
CA ASN A 134 -1.54 -8.94 20.93
C ASN A 134 -0.58 -8.08 21.76
N ASP A 135 0.20 -7.19 21.13
CA ASP A 135 1.10 -6.28 21.83
C ASP A 135 0.30 -5.35 22.77
N GLU A 136 0.60 -5.40 24.06
CA GLU A 136 -0.02 -4.54 25.09
C GLU A 136 0.84 -3.32 25.43
N SER A 137 2.02 -3.18 24.82
CA SER A 137 2.90 -2.03 24.98
C SER A 137 2.46 -0.85 24.11
N GLY A 138 3.08 0.31 24.33
CA GLY A 138 2.88 1.48 23.47
C GLY A 138 3.26 1.25 22.01
N ALA A 139 4.10 0.24 21.70
CA ALA A 139 4.48 -0.10 20.33
C ALA A 139 3.29 -0.59 19.48
N ARG A 140 2.18 -1.04 20.09
CA ARG A 140 0.93 -1.28 19.37
C ARG A 140 0.47 -0.06 18.55
N GLY A 141 0.79 1.15 18.99
CA GLY A 141 0.46 2.39 18.27
C GLY A 141 0.98 2.40 16.83
N TYR A 142 2.14 1.79 16.54
CA TYR A 142 2.63 1.72 15.16
C TYR A 142 1.68 0.96 14.24
N LEU A 143 1.14 -0.17 14.72
CA LEU A 143 0.25 -1.00 13.92
C LEU A 143 -1.11 -0.34 13.78
N ASP A 144 -1.66 0.19 14.87
CA ASP A 144 -2.95 0.90 14.85
C ASP A 144 -2.91 2.10 13.90
N GLY A 145 -1.87 2.93 13.98
CA GLY A 145 -1.70 4.08 13.09
C GLY A 145 -1.46 3.69 11.64
N PHE A 146 -0.79 2.55 11.40
CA PHE A 146 -0.57 2.00 10.07
C PHE A 146 -1.89 1.53 9.44
N ILE A 147 -2.67 0.73 10.15
CA ILE A 147 -3.96 0.21 9.66
C ILE A 147 -4.96 1.35 9.48
N HIS A 148 -5.03 2.28 10.43
CA HIS A 148 -5.94 3.42 10.35
C HIS A 148 -5.73 4.24 9.06
N TYR A 149 -4.47 4.53 8.71
CA TYR A 149 -4.18 5.27 7.48
C TYR A 149 -4.56 4.48 6.22
N LEU A 150 -4.37 3.15 6.22
CA LEU A 150 -4.84 2.31 5.11
C LEU A 150 -6.36 2.30 5.01
N GLU A 151 -7.07 2.24 6.13
CA GLU A 151 -8.54 2.29 6.17
C GLU A 151 -9.06 3.60 5.56
N LEU A 152 -8.46 4.74 5.90
CA LEU A 152 -8.81 6.03 5.30
C LEU A 152 -8.58 6.04 3.79
N LEU A 153 -7.46 5.51 3.30
CA LEU A 153 -7.20 5.41 1.87
C LEU A 153 -8.18 4.48 1.16
N LEU A 154 -8.54 3.34 1.78
CA LEU A 154 -9.55 2.44 1.25
C LEU A 154 -10.92 3.12 1.20
N TYR A 155 -11.31 3.84 2.25
CA TYR A 155 -12.53 4.65 2.28
C TYR A 155 -12.55 5.63 1.11
N HIS A 156 -11.48 6.42 0.94
CA HIS A 156 -11.40 7.38 -0.17
C HIS A 156 -11.47 6.70 -1.55
N GLN A 157 -10.73 5.62 -1.76
CA GLN A 157 -10.72 4.92 -3.03
C GLN A 157 -12.07 4.27 -3.35
N ALA A 158 -12.76 3.71 -2.35
CA ALA A 158 -14.07 3.09 -2.51
C ALA A 158 -15.14 4.06 -3.03
N HIS A 159 -15.01 5.36 -2.78
CA HIS A 159 -15.92 6.38 -3.32
C HIS A 159 -15.67 6.71 -4.81
N THR A 160 -14.57 6.23 -5.37
CA THR A 160 -14.15 6.54 -6.75
C THR A 160 -14.23 5.35 -7.70
N MET A 161 -14.67 4.17 -7.21
CA MET A 161 -14.73 2.96 -8.02
C MET A 161 -15.94 2.08 -7.67
N ASP A 162 -16.36 1.27 -8.64
CA ASP A 162 -17.26 0.14 -8.37
C ASP A 162 -16.47 -1.00 -7.72
N VAL A 163 -16.53 -1.05 -6.39
CA VAL A 163 -15.77 -2.02 -5.57
C VAL A 163 -16.16 -3.47 -5.92
N TYR A 164 -17.44 -3.73 -6.15
CA TYR A 164 -17.92 -5.09 -6.45
C TYR A 164 -17.64 -5.48 -7.89
N GLY A 165 -17.87 -4.58 -8.85
CA GLY A 165 -17.53 -4.83 -10.25
C GLY A 165 -16.03 -5.12 -10.45
N TYR A 166 -15.15 -4.43 -9.71
CA TYR A 166 -13.72 -4.72 -9.75
C TYR A 166 -13.37 -6.08 -9.12
N ALA A 167 -14.01 -6.44 -8.00
CA ALA A 167 -13.81 -7.75 -7.38
C ALA A 167 -14.23 -8.90 -8.32
N ASP A 168 -15.35 -8.76 -9.02
CA ASP A 168 -15.82 -9.74 -10.01
C ASP A 168 -14.83 -9.91 -11.17
N GLN A 169 -14.26 -8.81 -11.66
CA GLN A 169 -13.22 -8.86 -12.69
C GLN A 169 -11.96 -9.59 -12.22
N LEU A 170 -11.53 -9.35 -10.98
CA LEU A 170 -10.38 -10.06 -10.40
C LEU A 170 -10.67 -11.56 -10.26
N ASN A 171 -11.83 -11.93 -9.73
CA ASN A 171 -12.25 -13.32 -9.58
C ASN A 171 -12.36 -14.04 -10.93
N ALA A 172 -12.93 -13.39 -11.95
CA ALA A 172 -13.02 -13.93 -13.29
C ALA A 172 -11.64 -14.09 -13.95
N SER A 173 -10.71 -13.16 -13.69
CA SER A 173 -9.33 -13.25 -14.19
C SER A 173 -8.57 -14.39 -13.51
N PHE A 174 -8.73 -14.54 -12.19
CA PHE A 174 -8.15 -15.66 -11.43
C PHE A 174 -8.70 -17.00 -11.94
N LYS A 175 -10.02 -17.12 -12.12
CA LYS A 175 -10.64 -18.34 -12.68
C LYS A 175 -10.05 -18.69 -14.06
N ARG A 176 -9.89 -17.71 -14.95
CA ARG A 176 -9.28 -17.93 -16.28
C ARG A 176 -7.83 -18.40 -16.20
N LEU A 177 -7.05 -17.89 -15.26
CA LEU A 177 -5.63 -18.25 -15.10
C LEU A 177 -5.43 -19.64 -14.47
N TYR A 178 -6.35 -20.10 -13.62
CA TYR A 178 -6.18 -21.32 -12.83
C TYR A 178 -7.16 -22.46 -13.17
N HIS A 179 -8.25 -22.17 -13.88
CA HIS A 179 -9.28 -23.14 -14.28
C HIS A 179 -9.58 -23.02 -15.78
N GLY A 180 -8.53 -22.87 -16.61
CA GLY A 180 -8.64 -22.61 -18.05
C GLY A 180 -9.81 -23.33 -18.71
N GLU A 181 -10.67 -22.56 -19.38
CA GLU A 181 -11.79 -22.97 -20.24
C GLU A 181 -12.14 -24.48 -20.25
N ASP A 182 -12.91 -24.94 -19.26
CA ASP A 182 -13.66 -26.21 -19.35
C ASP A 182 -14.98 -26.06 -20.17
N THR A 183 -15.00 -25.19 -21.19
CA THR A 183 -16.21 -25.01 -22.04
C THR A 183 -15.89 -24.99 -23.53
N LEU A 184 -14.99 -25.86 -23.97
CA LEU A 184 -14.97 -26.32 -25.36
C LEU A 184 -15.11 -27.83 -25.35
N ASN A 185 -16.31 -28.31 -25.71
CA ASN A 185 -16.68 -29.65 -26.20
C ASN A 185 -17.85 -30.33 -25.45
N GLU A 186 -19.06 -29.77 -25.49
CA GLU A 186 -20.30 -30.59 -25.36
C GLU A 186 -21.40 -30.20 -26.37
N GLU A 187 -21.06 -29.56 -27.49
CA GLU A 187 -21.97 -29.44 -28.65
C GLU A 187 -21.30 -29.97 -29.91
N SER A 188 -20.95 -31.25 -29.95
CA SER A 188 -20.71 -32.01 -31.19
C SER A 188 -20.67 -33.51 -30.91
N THR A 189 -21.80 -34.09 -30.57
CA THR A 189 -22.08 -35.48 -30.97
C THR A 189 -23.59 -35.66 -31.14
N THR A 190 -23.96 -35.68 -32.42
CA THR A 190 -25.01 -36.51 -33.06
C THR A 190 -25.98 -37.28 -32.19
#